data_AF-A0A9P4VNL6-F1
#
_entry.id   AF-A0A9P4VNL6-F1
#
_cell.length_a   1.000
_cell.length_b   1.000
_cell.length_c   1.000
_cell.angle_alpha   90.00
_cell.angle_beta   90.00
_cell.angle_gamma   90.00
#
_symmetry.space_group_name_H-M   'P 1'
#
loop_
_entity.id
_entity.type
_entity.pdbx_description
1 polymer ?
#
loop_
_entity_poly.entity_id
_entity_poly.type
_entity_poly.pdbx_seq_one_letter_code
_entity_poly.pdbx_strand_id
1 'polypeptide(L)'
;MAHTHSRTWVSAPTKEQERHQACVAKMERHFPHSPLIPSDFSEWLALRQETIRAKHRRTKKLLSVRSGEAARMELARGSGHSLPPPIQKAFGGRDFIGNRGAVLGGQSTIWCPQHNIQWRPIAPWPGYQEMKWEGDDRATSKFSRYLPIPREFRNPTIAWHQVNTLPPYELDEVRKVPTMEDIYLPVDEIPDDQIPRLLHVDLLEAIDEDNEHISGTPRRHRPTFHM
;
A
#
# COMPACT_ATOMS: atom_id res chain seq x y z
N MET A 1 29.54 8.57 -9.26
CA MET A 1 29.05 9.86 -8.77
C MET A 1 28.94 10.80 -9.96
N ALA A 2 27.73 11.16 -10.38
CA ALA A 2 27.53 12.04 -11.52
C ALA A 2 27.39 13.49 -11.03
N HIS A 3 28.41 14.32 -11.28
CA HIS A 3 28.34 15.76 -11.09
C HIS A 3 27.49 16.38 -12.20
N THR A 4 26.29 16.87 -11.88
CA THR A 4 25.37 17.54 -12.81
C THR A 4 24.47 18.44 -11.96
N HIS A 5 24.27 19.74 -12.13
CA HIS A 5 24.56 20.72 -13.18
C HIS A 5 24.88 22.07 -12.50
N SER A 6 25.49 23.01 -13.23
CA SER A 6 25.60 24.41 -12.81
C SER A 6 24.21 24.98 -12.50
N ARG A 7 24.08 25.77 -11.42
CA ARG A 7 22.84 26.47 -11.06
C ARG A 7 22.62 27.64 -12.02
N THR A 8 22.32 27.36 -13.28
CA THR A 8 21.80 28.37 -14.19
C THR A 8 20.37 28.68 -13.78
N TRP A 9 20.08 29.98 -13.59
CA TRP A 9 18.71 30.41 -13.36
C TRP A 9 17.91 30.14 -14.63
N VAL A 10 16.82 29.36 -14.49
CA VAL A 10 15.90 29.05 -15.58
C VAL A 10 14.59 29.75 -15.29
N SER A 11 14.04 30.42 -16.31
CA SER A 11 12.77 31.12 -16.20
C SER A 11 11.62 30.15 -15.91
N ALA A 12 10.58 30.62 -15.21
CA ALA A 12 9.41 29.81 -14.90
C ALA A 12 8.75 29.13 -16.13
N PRO A 13 8.52 29.80 -17.28
CA PRO A 13 7.93 29.14 -18.45
C PRO A 13 8.86 28.07 -19.04
N THR A 14 10.16 28.33 -19.13
CA THR A 14 11.14 27.34 -19.62
C THR A 14 11.14 26.09 -18.75
N LYS A 15 11.04 26.25 -17.43
CA LYS A 15 10.95 25.13 -16.48
C LYS A 15 9.67 24.30 -16.68
N GLU A 16 8.55 24.92 -17.04
CA GLU A 16 7.32 24.18 -17.32
C GLU A 16 7.38 23.46 -18.67
N GLN A 17 8.05 24.03 -19.68
CA GLN A 17 8.31 23.35 -20.96
C GLN A 17 9.22 22.12 -20.78
N GLU A 18 10.31 22.25 -20.02
CA GLU A 18 11.17 21.11 -19.68
C GLU A 18 10.41 20.00 -18.94
N ARG A 19 9.48 20.38 -18.04
CA ARG A 19 8.61 19.43 -17.34
C ARG A 19 7.64 18.73 -18.28
N HIS A 20 7.06 19.45 -19.22
CA HIS A 20 6.17 18.89 -20.24
C HIS A 20 6.92 17.86 -21.08
N GLN A 21 8.08 18.21 -21.63
CA GLN A 21 8.93 17.31 -22.41
C GLN A 21 9.34 16.05 -21.62
N ALA A 22 9.76 16.23 -20.36
CA ALA A 22 10.11 15.11 -19.49
C ALA A 22 8.90 14.22 -19.15
N CYS A 23 7.70 14.79 -19.07
CA CYS A 23 6.47 14.03 -18.85
C CYS A 23 6.11 13.20 -20.09
N VAL A 24 6.11 13.83 -21.27
CA VAL A 24 5.81 13.17 -22.55
C VAL A 24 6.78 12.02 -22.78
N ALA A 25 8.09 12.24 -22.66
CA ALA A 25 9.10 11.19 -22.86
C ALA A 25 8.93 9.99 -21.90
N LYS A 26 8.53 10.24 -20.66
CA LYS A 26 8.23 9.16 -19.69
C LYS A 26 6.95 8.43 -20.03
N MET A 27 5.90 9.16 -20.39
CA MET A 27 4.61 8.57 -20.71
C MET A 27 4.68 7.75 -22.00
N GLU A 28 5.36 8.23 -23.03
CA GLU A 28 5.60 7.47 -24.27
C GLU A 28 6.38 6.18 -24.00
N ARG A 29 7.42 6.24 -23.14
CA ARG A 29 8.22 5.07 -22.78
C ARG A 29 7.43 4.00 -22.03
N HIS A 30 6.58 4.40 -21.09
CA HIS A 30 5.90 3.46 -20.19
C HIS A 30 4.47 3.12 -20.63
N PHE A 31 3.81 4.02 -21.35
CA PHE A 31 2.40 3.96 -21.71
C PHE A 31 2.14 4.51 -23.13
N PRO A 32 2.74 3.90 -24.18
CA PRO A 32 2.75 4.44 -25.54
C PRO A 32 1.36 4.64 -26.17
N HIS A 33 0.34 3.92 -25.72
CA HIS A 33 -1.03 4.00 -26.25
C HIS A 33 -2.02 4.68 -25.29
N SER A 34 -1.52 5.38 -24.25
CA SER A 34 -2.39 6.07 -23.31
C SER A 34 -3.03 7.30 -23.96
N PRO A 35 -4.37 7.43 -23.93
CA PRO A 35 -5.05 8.64 -24.43
C PRO A 35 -4.89 9.85 -23.51
N LEU A 36 -4.22 9.67 -22.36
CA LEU A 36 -4.07 10.70 -21.32
C LEU A 36 -2.73 11.44 -21.40
N ILE A 37 -1.97 11.27 -22.48
CA ILE A 37 -0.70 11.98 -22.68
C ILE A 37 -1.04 13.38 -23.19
N PRO A 38 -0.72 14.45 -22.42
CA PRO A 38 -0.95 15.82 -22.88
C PRO A 38 0.01 16.10 -24.03
N SER A 39 -0.54 16.08 -25.25
CA SER A 39 0.25 16.16 -26.49
C SER A 39 0.69 17.60 -26.73
N ASP A 40 -0.19 18.56 -26.43
CA ASP A 40 0.11 19.98 -26.51
C ASP A 40 0.50 20.58 -25.15
N PHE A 41 1.28 21.66 -25.20
CA PHE A 41 1.68 22.41 -24.00
C PHE A 41 0.47 23.11 -23.34
N SER A 42 -0.54 23.51 -24.11
CA SER A 42 -1.76 24.10 -23.55
C SER A 42 -2.56 23.10 -22.71
N GLU A 43 -2.70 21.85 -23.19
CA GLU A 43 -3.31 20.74 -22.46
C GLU A 43 -2.52 20.41 -21.19
N TRP A 44 -1.18 20.43 -21.27
CA TRP A 44 -0.31 20.28 -20.11
C TRP A 44 -0.59 21.35 -19.05
N LEU A 45 -0.70 22.62 -19.44
CA LEU A 45 -1.02 23.71 -18.51
C LEU A 45 -2.41 23.54 -17.89
N ALA A 46 -3.41 23.13 -18.67
CA ALA A 46 -4.76 22.84 -18.17
C ALA A 46 -4.75 21.70 -17.14
N LEU A 47 -4.05 20.60 -17.44
CA LEU A 47 -3.86 19.48 -16.51
C LEU A 47 -3.17 19.92 -15.21
N ARG A 48 -2.16 20.79 -15.32
CA ARG A 48 -1.44 21.35 -14.15
C ARG A 48 -2.37 22.19 -13.29
N GLN A 49 -3.18 23.06 -13.91
CA GLN A 49 -4.18 23.85 -13.19
C GLN A 49 -5.20 22.95 -12.49
N GLU A 50 -5.72 21.93 -13.16
CA GLU A 50 -6.67 20.99 -12.54
C GLU A 50 -6.02 20.17 -11.43
N THR A 51 -4.76 19.77 -11.57
CA THR A 51 -4.02 19.09 -10.49
C THR A 51 -3.91 19.98 -9.25
N ILE A 52 -3.63 21.28 -9.44
CA ILE A 52 -3.57 22.25 -8.34
C ILE A 52 -4.96 22.44 -7.72
N ARG A 53 -6.01 22.60 -8.54
CA ARG A 53 -7.40 22.72 -8.07
C ARG A 53 -7.84 21.48 -7.30
N ALA A 54 -7.54 20.29 -7.79
CA ALA A 54 -7.85 19.02 -7.12
C ALA A 54 -7.16 18.89 -5.77
N LYS A 55 -5.87 19.24 -5.69
CA LYS A 55 -5.13 19.33 -4.42
C LYS A 55 -5.80 20.31 -3.47
N HIS A 56 -6.13 21.51 -3.95
CA HIS A 56 -6.81 22.52 -3.14
C HIS A 56 -8.18 22.04 -2.62
N ARG A 57 -9.00 21.40 -3.48
CA ARG A 57 -10.29 20.80 -3.08
C ARG A 57 -10.09 19.74 -1.98
N ARG A 58 -9.10 18.85 -2.13
CA ARG A 58 -8.77 17.82 -1.15
C ARG A 58 -8.35 18.42 0.19
N THR A 59 -7.46 19.41 0.17
CA THR A 59 -7.00 20.11 1.38
C THR A 59 -8.16 20.84 2.07
N LYS A 60 -9.01 21.54 1.30
CA LYS A 60 -10.19 22.22 1.84
C LYS A 60 -11.16 21.24 2.50
N LYS A 61 -11.42 20.08 1.87
CA LYS A 61 -12.27 19.02 2.45
C LYS A 61 -11.66 18.44 3.74
N LEU A 62 -10.33 18.24 3.77
CA LEU A 62 -9.65 17.74 4.97
C LEU A 62 -9.75 18.76 6.12
N LEU A 63 -9.54 20.04 5.83
CA LEU A 63 -9.70 21.13 6.80
C LEU A 63 -11.13 21.23 7.30
N SER A 64 -12.14 21.11 6.42
CA SER A 64 -13.54 21.18 6.82
C SER A 64 -13.92 20.01 7.72
N VAL A 65 -13.48 18.79 7.41
CA VAL A 65 -13.67 17.61 8.27
C VAL A 65 -13.04 17.85 9.64
N ARG A 66 -11.77 18.26 9.67
CA ARG A 66 -11.06 18.52 10.93
C ARG A 66 -11.69 19.64 11.76
N SER A 67 -12.15 20.72 11.12
CA SER A 67 -12.85 21.81 11.80
C SER A 67 -14.24 21.38 12.30
N GLY A 68 -14.95 20.53 11.55
CA GLY A 68 -16.23 19.98 11.96
C GLY A 68 -16.10 19.01 13.13
N GLU A 69 -15.06 18.19 13.15
CA GLU A 69 -14.71 17.35 14.30
C GLU A 69 -14.38 18.19 15.53
N ALA A 70 -13.61 19.27 15.38
CA ALA A 70 -13.30 20.19 16.48
C ALA A 70 -14.57 20.86 17.03
N ALA A 71 -15.44 21.38 16.17
CA ALA A 71 -16.70 21.99 16.58
C ALA A 71 -17.66 20.98 17.25
N ARG A 72 -17.73 19.74 16.75
CA ARG A 72 -18.49 18.65 17.39
C ARG A 72 -17.94 18.31 18.78
N MET A 73 -16.62 18.30 18.95
CA MET A 73 -15.99 18.10 20.26
C MET A 73 -16.28 19.25 21.23
N GLU A 74 -16.28 20.50 20.78
CA GLU A 74 -16.65 21.64 21.63
C GLU A 74 -18.12 21.62 22.04
N LEU A 75 -19.03 21.35 21.11
CA LEU A 75 -20.47 21.31 21.37
C LEU A 75 -20.85 20.17 22.33
N ALA A 76 -20.16 19.03 22.25
CA ALA A 76 -20.34 17.91 23.16
C ALA A 76 -19.86 18.19 24.59
N ARG A 77 -18.81 19.00 24.76
CA ARG A 77 -18.34 19.42 26.09
C ARG A 77 -19.38 20.26 26.83
N GLY A 78 -20.24 20.99 26.12
CA GLY A 78 -21.26 21.86 26.72
C GLY A 78 -22.67 21.27 26.83
N SER A 79 -23.02 20.23 26.04
CA SER A 79 -24.43 19.79 25.86
C SER A 79 -24.83 18.52 26.61
N GLY A 80 -23.91 17.85 27.32
CA GLY A 80 -24.20 16.61 28.05
C GLY A 80 -24.65 15.43 27.17
N HIS A 81 -24.74 15.61 25.86
CA HIS A 81 -25.04 14.57 24.89
C HIS A 81 -23.79 13.72 24.68
N SER A 82 -23.91 12.42 24.93
CA SER A 82 -22.86 11.45 24.62
C SER A 82 -22.63 11.48 23.11
N LEU A 83 -21.49 12.02 22.69
CA LEU A 83 -21.00 11.77 21.34
C LEU A 83 -20.96 10.24 21.11
N PRO A 84 -21.12 9.77 19.85
CA PRO A 84 -20.68 8.42 19.54
C PRO A 84 -19.24 8.30 20.05
N PRO A 85 -18.91 7.25 20.82
CA PRO A 85 -17.59 7.15 21.42
C PRO A 85 -16.56 7.27 20.30
N PRO A 86 -15.51 8.10 20.48
CA PRO A 86 -14.43 8.13 19.51
C PRO A 86 -13.96 6.70 19.27
N ILE A 87 -13.61 6.37 18.01
CA ILE A 87 -13.05 5.05 17.68
C ILE A 87 -12.01 4.74 18.74
N GLN A 88 -12.33 3.76 19.59
CA GLN A 88 -11.49 3.46 20.71
C GLN A 88 -10.16 2.98 20.14
N LYS A 89 -9.07 3.62 20.54
CA LYS A 89 -7.74 3.16 20.14
C LYS A 89 -7.62 1.70 20.57
N ALA A 90 -7.10 0.86 19.69
CA ALA A 90 -6.83 -0.54 20.01
C ALA A 90 -6.09 -0.63 21.36
N PHE A 91 -6.51 -1.56 22.21
CA PHE A 91 -5.97 -1.76 23.56
C PHE A 91 -5.98 -0.49 24.44
N GLY A 92 -6.95 0.41 24.26
CA GLY A 92 -7.04 1.67 25.01
C GLY A 92 -5.90 2.64 24.70
N GLY A 93 -5.21 2.47 23.57
CA GLY A 93 -4.06 3.28 23.20
C GLY A 93 -2.77 2.94 23.96
N ARG A 94 -2.67 1.74 24.53
CA ARG A 94 -1.41 1.24 25.09
C ARG A 94 -0.40 1.04 23.98
N ASP A 95 0.80 1.56 24.20
CA ASP A 95 1.96 1.27 23.37
C ASP A 95 2.54 -0.08 23.78
N PHE A 96 2.81 -0.93 22.79
CA PHE A 96 3.50 -2.19 23.01
C PHE A 96 5.02 -1.95 22.90
N ILE A 97 5.77 -2.65 23.76
CA ILE A 97 7.23 -2.59 23.74
C ILE A 97 7.75 -3.46 22.60
N GLY A 98 8.73 -2.92 21.89
CA GLY A 98 9.48 -3.60 20.85
C GLY A 98 8.75 -3.72 19.51
N ASN A 99 8.81 -4.92 18.91
CA ASN A 99 8.28 -5.18 17.57
C ASN A 99 6.79 -5.57 17.56
N ARG A 100 6.00 -5.15 18.55
CA ARG A 100 4.59 -5.54 18.67
C ARG A 100 3.66 -4.39 18.28
N GLY A 101 2.61 -4.70 17.52
CA GLY A 101 1.67 -3.71 16.99
C GLY A 101 0.29 -3.80 17.64
N ALA A 102 -0.24 -2.67 18.12
CA ALA A 102 -1.59 -2.62 18.70
C ALA A 102 -2.70 -2.94 17.68
N VAL A 103 -2.48 -2.62 16.40
CA VAL A 103 -3.44 -2.91 15.31
C VAL A 103 -3.56 -4.41 15.06
N LEU A 104 -2.48 -5.17 15.28
CA LEU A 104 -2.39 -6.60 14.98
C LEU A 104 -2.51 -7.46 16.25
N GLY A 105 -3.26 -7.00 17.24
CA GLY A 105 -3.50 -7.80 18.45
C GLY A 105 -2.26 -8.00 19.34
N GLY A 106 -1.22 -7.17 19.21
CA GLY A 106 0.05 -7.35 19.91
C GLY A 106 1.00 -8.35 19.25
N GLN A 107 0.72 -8.80 18.02
CA GLN A 107 1.60 -9.66 17.25
C GLN A 107 2.88 -8.95 16.78
N SER A 108 3.92 -9.75 16.52
CA SER A 108 5.19 -9.28 15.97
C SER A 108 5.01 -8.67 14.57
N THR A 109 5.52 -7.47 14.36
CA THR A 109 5.36 -6.71 13.12
C THR A 109 6.49 -5.71 12.88
N ILE A 110 6.72 -5.40 11.61
CA ILE A 110 7.57 -4.27 11.19
C ILE A 110 6.93 -2.91 11.51
N TRP A 111 5.60 -2.86 11.67
CA TRP A 111 4.82 -1.63 11.88
C TRP A 111 4.73 -1.27 13.37
N CYS A 112 5.89 -1.03 13.99
CA CYS A 112 6.01 -0.71 15.40
C CYS A 112 6.76 0.64 15.62
N PRO A 113 6.44 1.38 16.70
CA PRO A 113 7.17 2.61 17.04
C PRO A 113 8.67 2.33 17.30
N GLN A 114 8.96 1.22 17.97
CA GLN A 114 10.32 0.79 18.33
C GLN A 114 10.87 -0.20 17.30
N HIS A 115 11.03 0.24 16.04
CA HIS A 115 11.52 -0.65 14.98
C HIS A 115 13.02 -1.01 15.11
N ASN A 116 13.83 -0.16 15.76
CA ASN A 116 15.27 -0.34 15.89
C ASN A 116 15.65 -0.78 17.32
N ILE A 117 15.77 -2.09 17.54
CA ILE A 117 16.07 -2.67 18.85
C ILE A 117 17.26 -3.62 18.70
N GLN A 118 18.17 -3.61 19.67
CA GLN A 118 19.44 -4.35 19.60
C GLN A 118 19.27 -5.87 19.50
N TRP A 119 18.26 -6.45 20.16
CA TRP A 119 18.01 -7.89 20.12
C TRP A 119 17.26 -8.32 18.85
N ARG A 120 16.75 -7.38 18.07
CA ARG A 120 15.98 -7.67 16.87
C ARG A 120 16.93 -7.75 15.67
N PRO A 121 16.92 -8.84 14.91
CA PRO A 121 17.66 -8.88 13.65
C PRO A 121 16.98 -7.94 12.65
N ILE A 122 17.72 -6.95 12.16
CA ILE A 122 17.26 -5.98 11.16
C ILE A 122 18.08 -6.23 9.90
N ALA A 123 17.40 -6.46 8.77
CA ALA A 123 18.08 -6.64 7.51
C ALA A 123 18.81 -5.35 7.12
N PRO A 124 20.08 -5.44 6.70
CA PRO A 124 20.74 -4.30 6.08
C PRO A 124 20.05 -3.95 4.76
N TRP A 125 20.20 -2.69 4.34
CA TRP A 125 19.78 -2.30 3.00
C TRP A 125 20.52 -3.12 1.94
N PRO A 126 19.86 -3.49 0.82
CA PRO A 126 20.50 -4.28 -0.21
C PRO A 126 21.72 -3.58 -0.81
N GLY A 127 22.77 -4.36 -1.05
CA GLY A 127 23.96 -3.91 -1.76
C GLY A 127 23.71 -3.75 -3.27
N TYR A 128 24.64 -3.07 -3.95
CA TYR A 128 24.57 -2.86 -5.40
C TYR A 128 24.44 -4.17 -6.19
N GLN A 129 25.23 -5.19 -5.83
CA GLN A 129 25.21 -6.49 -6.51
C GLN A 129 23.84 -7.18 -6.39
N GLU A 130 23.18 -7.05 -5.24
CA GLU A 130 21.88 -7.67 -4.98
C GLU A 130 20.78 -6.96 -5.76
N MET A 131 20.78 -5.63 -5.75
CA MET A 131 19.85 -4.83 -6.54
C MET A 131 20.00 -5.11 -8.04
N LYS A 132 21.23 -5.30 -8.52
CA LYS A 132 21.49 -5.65 -9.91
C LYS A 132 20.94 -7.05 -10.23
N TRP A 133 21.24 -8.03 -9.38
CA TRP A 133 20.84 -9.42 -9.58
C TRP A 133 19.31 -9.58 -9.56
N GLU A 134 18.65 -9.08 -8.52
CA GLU A 134 17.18 -9.23 -8.33
C GLU A 134 16.35 -8.23 -9.14
N GLY A 135 16.99 -7.14 -9.59
CA GLY A 135 16.39 -6.11 -10.42
C GLY A 135 16.67 -6.32 -11.91
N ASP A 136 17.76 -5.73 -12.40
CA ASP A 136 18.03 -5.60 -13.84
C ASP A 136 18.38 -6.94 -14.51
N ASP A 137 19.20 -7.77 -13.87
CA ASP A 137 19.59 -9.07 -14.43
C ASP A 137 18.37 -10.01 -14.43
N ARG A 138 17.56 -9.99 -13.36
CA ARG A 138 16.29 -10.74 -13.29
C ARG A 138 15.27 -10.27 -14.33
N ALA A 139 15.22 -8.97 -14.65
CA ALA A 139 14.34 -8.45 -15.70
C ALA A 139 14.66 -9.01 -17.10
N THR A 140 15.90 -9.45 -17.31
CA THR A 140 16.33 -10.11 -18.56
C THR A 140 15.93 -11.58 -18.59
N SER A 141 15.62 -12.16 -17.43
CA SER A 141 15.07 -13.51 -17.30
C SER A 141 13.56 -13.52 -17.54
N LYS A 142 12.96 -14.72 -17.67
CA LYS A 142 11.49 -14.89 -17.76
C LYS A 142 10.74 -14.52 -16.46
N PHE A 143 11.46 -14.08 -15.42
CA PHE A 143 10.88 -13.69 -14.14
C PHE A 143 10.77 -12.17 -14.03
N SER A 144 9.74 -11.68 -13.35
CA SER A 144 9.61 -10.25 -13.07
C SER A 144 10.68 -9.75 -12.11
N ARG A 145 10.98 -8.45 -12.18
CA ARG A 145 11.80 -7.74 -11.19
C ARG A 145 11.26 -8.01 -9.78
N TYR A 146 12.15 -8.21 -8.83
CA TYR A 146 11.79 -8.38 -7.43
C TYR A 146 12.73 -7.55 -6.54
N LEU A 147 12.27 -7.21 -5.34
CA LEU A 147 13.15 -6.58 -4.37
C LEU A 147 14.06 -7.66 -3.74
N PRO A 148 15.34 -7.35 -3.47
CA PRO A 148 16.21 -8.29 -2.78
C PRO A 148 15.58 -8.77 -1.47
N ILE A 149 15.68 -10.08 -1.24
CA ILE A 149 15.06 -10.70 -0.06
C ILE A 149 15.80 -10.23 1.20
N PRO A 150 15.12 -9.84 2.29
CA PRO A 150 15.76 -9.41 3.53
C PRO A 150 16.68 -10.50 4.10
N ARG A 151 17.93 -10.15 4.46
CA ARG A 151 18.95 -11.09 4.97
C ARG A 151 19.40 -10.74 6.37
N GLU A 152 19.99 -11.71 7.05
CA GLU A 152 20.64 -11.46 8.34
C GLU A 152 21.84 -10.52 8.19
N PHE A 153 22.06 -9.65 9.18
CA PHE A 153 23.25 -8.81 9.24
C PHE A 153 24.50 -9.71 9.42
N ARG A 154 25.54 -9.48 8.61
CA ARG A 154 26.72 -10.35 8.61
C ARG A 154 28.04 -9.59 8.44
N ASN A 155 29.09 -10.26 8.89
CA ASN A 155 30.48 -10.01 8.52
C ASN A 155 30.64 -9.86 6.99
N PRO A 156 31.30 -8.78 6.50
CA PRO A 156 31.46 -8.47 5.08
C PRO A 156 32.22 -9.51 4.24
N THR A 157 32.89 -10.48 4.87
CA THR A 157 33.73 -11.46 4.15
C THR A 157 32.93 -12.52 3.39
N ILE A 158 31.66 -12.78 3.74
CA ILE A 158 30.88 -13.81 3.05
C ILE A 158 29.98 -13.21 1.98
N ALA A 159 29.95 -13.86 0.82
CA ALA A 159 29.13 -13.47 -0.32
C ALA A 159 27.63 -13.43 0.05
N TRP A 160 26.93 -12.42 -0.48
CA TRP A 160 25.54 -12.12 -0.14
C TRP A 160 24.57 -13.28 -0.39
N HIS A 161 24.79 -14.06 -1.46
CA HIS A 161 23.94 -15.18 -1.87
C HIS A 161 24.07 -16.41 -0.97
N GLN A 162 25.07 -16.44 -0.08
CA GLN A 162 25.29 -17.50 0.91
C GLN A 162 24.79 -17.09 2.30
N VAL A 163 24.20 -15.90 2.44
CA VAL A 163 23.69 -15.41 3.72
C VAL A 163 22.26 -15.87 3.91
N ASN A 164 21.93 -16.28 5.13
CA ASN A 164 20.58 -16.67 5.49
C ASN A 164 19.60 -15.51 5.31
N THR A 165 18.42 -15.87 4.84
CA THR A 165 17.29 -14.96 4.72
C THR A 165 16.66 -14.75 6.09
N LEU A 166 16.23 -13.53 6.42
CA LEU A 166 15.44 -13.32 7.64
C LEU A 166 14.07 -13.98 7.48
N PRO A 167 13.61 -14.73 8.50
CA PRO A 167 12.26 -15.29 8.46
C PRO A 167 11.24 -14.14 8.44
N PRO A 168 10.19 -14.23 7.61
CA PRO A 168 9.05 -13.32 7.70
C PRO A 168 8.39 -13.44 9.07
N TYR A 169 7.67 -12.39 9.49
CA TYR A 169 6.79 -12.53 10.66
C TYR A 169 5.56 -13.37 10.31
N GLU A 170 4.92 -13.93 11.32
CA GLU A 170 3.78 -14.85 11.16
C GLU A 170 2.64 -14.26 10.29
N LEU A 171 2.44 -12.94 10.35
CA LEU A 171 1.43 -12.21 9.57
C LEU A 171 1.91 -11.81 8.17
N ASP A 172 3.22 -11.83 7.92
CA ASP A 172 3.83 -11.52 6.63
C ASP A 172 4.01 -12.80 5.78
N GLU A 173 3.77 -13.98 6.36
CA GLU A 173 3.80 -15.26 5.67
C GLU A 173 2.58 -15.43 4.75
N VAL A 174 2.76 -15.05 3.49
CA VAL A 174 1.75 -15.22 2.44
C VAL A 174 1.77 -16.66 1.93
N ARG A 175 0.59 -17.30 1.84
CA ARG A 175 0.40 -18.67 1.32
C ARG A 175 1.18 -19.74 2.10
N LYS A 176 0.96 -19.81 3.42
CA LYS A 176 1.38 -20.96 4.21
C LYS A 176 0.90 -22.25 3.55
N VAL A 177 1.80 -23.22 3.41
CA VAL A 177 1.43 -24.55 2.92
C VAL A 177 0.46 -25.14 3.94
N PRO A 178 -0.74 -25.59 3.52
CA PRO A 178 -1.71 -26.18 4.44
C PRO A 178 -1.07 -27.34 5.20
N THR A 179 -1.28 -27.36 6.51
CA THR A 179 -0.88 -28.49 7.35
C THR A 179 -1.78 -29.69 7.08
N MET A 180 -1.36 -30.86 7.55
CA MET A 180 -2.14 -32.08 7.40
C MET A 180 -3.51 -31.98 8.11
N GLU A 181 -3.56 -31.24 9.22
CA GLU A 181 -4.80 -30.92 9.93
C GLU A 181 -5.70 -30.02 9.08
N ASP A 182 -5.17 -28.98 8.43
CA ASP A 182 -5.96 -28.12 7.53
C ASP A 182 -6.58 -28.91 6.35
N ILE A 183 -5.94 -30.00 5.94
CA ILE A 183 -6.40 -30.88 4.85
C ILE A 183 -7.45 -31.88 5.34
N TYR A 184 -7.23 -32.50 6.52
CA TYR A 184 -8.12 -33.53 7.05
C TYR A 184 -9.30 -32.99 7.86
N LEU A 185 -9.12 -31.81 8.45
CA LEU A 185 -10.10 -31.06 9.22
C LEU A 185 -10.16 -29.66 8.63
N PRO A 186 -10.64 -29.50 7.38
CA PRO A 186 -10.91 -28.18 6.86
C PRO A 186 -11.84 -27.48 7.87
N VAL A 187 -11.56 -26.22 8.19
CA VAL A 187 -12.43 -25.42 9.05
C VAL A 187 -13.82 -25.51 8.43
N ASP A 188 -14.75 -26.17 9.13
CA ASP A 188 -16.11 -26.37 8.65
C ASP A 188 -16.68 -25.00 8.25
N GLU A 189 -17.42 -24.98 7.14
CA GLU A 189 -18.17 -23.79 6.75
C GLU A 189 -18.99 -23.33 7.97
N ILE A 190 -18.85 -22.05 8.32
CA ILE A 190 -19.62 -21.47 9.42
C ILE A 190 -21.09 -21.76 9.10
N PRO A 191 -21.82 -22.48 9.96
CA PRO A 191 -23.18 -22.85 9.64
C PRO A 191 -24.01 -21.58 9.46
N ASP A 192 -24.89 -21.59 8.46
CA ASP A 192 -25.60 -20.39 7.97
C ASP A 192 -26.35 -19.63 9.08
N ASP A 193 -26.76 -20.33 10.13
CA ASP A 193 -27.43 -19.77 11.30
C ASP A 193 -26.51 -18.90 12.18
N GLN A 194 -25.19 -19.14 12.15
CA GLN A 194 -24.18 -18.39 12.90
C GLN A 194 -23.56 -17.23 12.10
N ILE A 195 -23.73 -17.22 10.78
CA ILE A 195 -23.21 -16.16 9.90
C ILE A 195 -23.73 -14.77 10.31
N PRO A 196 -25.04 -14.54 10.56
CA PRO A 196 -25.56 -13.22 10.95
C PRO A 196 -25.12 -12.75 12.34
N ARG A 197 -24.59 -13.67 13.16
CA ARG A 197 -24.02 -13.35 14.47
C ARG A 197 -22.56 -12.93 14.37
N LEU A 198 -21.82 -13.51 13.43
CA LEU A 198 -20.38 -13.27 13.23
C LEU A 198 -20.12 -12.12 12.25
N LEU A 199 -20.99 -11.95 11.27
CA LEU A 199 -21.03 -10.81 10.34
C LEU A 199 -22.24 -9.96 10.69
N HIS A 200 -22.07 -8.64 10.74
CA HIS A 200 -23.20 -7.73 10.93
C HIS A 200 -24.22 -7.91 9.79
N VAL A 201 -25.51 -7.93 10.14
CA VAL A 201 -26.63 -8.09 9.19
C VAL A 201 -26.55 -7.06 8.06
N ASP A 202 -26.22 -5.80 8.37
CA ASP A 202 -26.05 -4.73 7.39
C ASP A 202 -24.97 -5.04 6.32
N LEU A 203 -23.93 -5.80 6.66
CA LEU A 203 -22.90 -6.21 5.71
C LEU A 203 -23.38 -7.36 4.81
N LEU A 204 -24.22 -8.24 5.33
CA LEU A 204 -24.81 -9.33 4.57
C LEU A 204 -25.79 -8.79 3.53
N GLU A 205 -26.66 -7.86 3.94
CA GLU A 205 -27.60 -7.17 3.04
C GLU A 205 -26.86 -6.44 1.91
N ALA A 206 -25.78 -5.72 2.22
CA ALA A 206 -24.98 -5.03 1.21
C ALA A 206 -24.28 -5.99 0.22
N ILE A 207 -23.82 -7.15 0.69
CA ILE A 207 -23.20 -8.18 -0.18
C ILE A 207 -24.25 -8.81 -1.10
N ASP A 208 -25.46 -9.05 -0.60
CA ASP A 208 -26.55 -9.61 -1.39
C ASP A 208 -27.05 -8.62 -2.43
N GLU A 209 -27.19 -7.33 -2.10
CA GLU A 209 -27.50 -6.25 -3.05
C GLU A 209 -26.48 -6.17 -4.20
N ASP A 210 -25.17 -6.29 -3.90
CA ASP A 210 -24.11 -6.28 -4.90
C ASP A 210 -24.13 -7.55 -5.77
N ASN A 211 -24.44 -8.72 -5.21
CA ASN A 211 -24.57 -9.98 -5.96
C ASN A 211 -25.78 -9.97 -6.91
N GLU A 212 -26.89 -9.37 -6.52
CA GLU A 212 -28.06 -9.17 -7.38
C GLU A 212 -27.73 -8.24 -8.56
N HIS A 213 -26.94 -7.18 -8.34
CA HIS A 213 -26.48 -6.28 -9.40
C HIS A 213 -25.52 -6.96 -10.40
N ILE A 214 -24.73 -7.95 -9.98
CA ILE A 214 -23.83 -8.70 -10.87
C ILE A 214 -24.60 -9.68 -11.76
N SER A 215 -25.72 -10.23 -11.28
CA SER A 215 -26.56 -11.19 -12.02
C SER A 215 -27.23 -10.60 -13.28
N GLY A 216 -27.35 -9.27 -13.36
CA GLY A 216 -27.87 -8.54 -14.53
C GLY A 216 -26.86 -8.27 -15.64
N THR A 217 -25.57 -8.60 -15.45
CA THR A 217 -24.55 -8.44 -16.49
C THR A 217 -24.22 -9.78 -17.14
N PRO A 218 -24.24 -9.90 -18.49
CA PRO A 218 -23.96 -11.16 -19.15
C PRO A 218 -22.53 -11.62 -18.82
N ARG A 219 -22.41 -12.78 -18.17
CA ARG A 219 -21.15 -13.47 -17.92
C ARG A 219 -20.38 -13.55 -19.24
N ARG A 220 -19.29 -12.79 -19.38
CA ARG A 220 -18.34 -13.00 -20.46
C ARG A 220 -17.79 -14.42 -20.33
N HIS A 221 -18.09 -15.26 -21.31
CA HIS A 221 -17.55 -16.61 -21.42
C HIS A 221 -16.04 -16.59 -21.16
N ARG A 222 -15.60 -17.32 -20.12
CA ARG A 222 -14.19 -17.69 -20.00
C ARG A 222 -13.84 -18.57 -21.19
N PRO A 223 -12.78 -18.28 -21.96
CA PRO A 223 -12.33 -19.19 -22.99
C PRO A 223 -11.81 -20.46 -22.31
N THR A 224 -12.42 -21.59 -22.67
CA THR A 224 -11.92 -22.93 -22.36
C THR A 224 -10.60 -23.11 -23.10
N PHE A 225 -9.49 -23.14 -22.36
CA PHE A 225 -8.24 -23.69 -22.88
C PHE A 225 -8.43 -25.19 -23.03
N HIS A 226 -8.48 -25.68 -24.26
CA HIS A 226 -8.16 -27.06 -24.56
C HIS A 226 -6.63 -27.21 -24.63
N MET A 227 -6.19 -28.37 -24.14
CA MET A 227 -4.79 -28.80 -23.91
C MET A 227 -3.83 -28.47 -25.05
#